data_AF-A0A5M6IBB8-F1
#
_entry.id   AF-A0A5M6IBB8-F1
#
_cell.length_a   1.000
_cell.length_b   1.000
_cell.length_c   1.000
_cell.angle_alpha   90.00
_cell.angle_beta   90.00
_cell.angle_gamma   90.00
#
_symmetry.space_group_name_H-M   'P 1'
#
loop_
_entity.id
_entity.type
_entity.pdbx_description
1 polymer ?
#
loop_
_entity_poly.entity_id
_entity_poly.type
_entity_poly.pdbx_seq_one_letter_code
_entity_poly.pdbx_strand_id
1 'polypeptide(L)'
;MLSMLALLLVFQLAGEALCHALALPVPGPVVGMVALVLVLIARGIWVGPDAAVPPDLERVTSTLLGHLSLLFVPAGVGVTTHLALLASEAVPITVALVGSTVAAIAVAGVLMARLERRP
;
A
#
# COMPACT_ATOMS: atom_id res chain seq x y z
N MET A 1 7.88 11.56 -16.30
CA MET A 1 8.08 10.11 -16.02
C MET A 1 9.24 9.87 -15.06
N LEU A 2 10.51 10.09 -15.46
CA LEU A 2 11.68 9.80 -14.60
C LEU A 2 11.67 10.59 -13.28
N SER A 3 11.31 11.87 -13.32
CA SER A 3 11.21 12.73 -12.13
C SER A 3 10.22 12.21 -11.09
N MET A 4 9.05 11.73 -11.53
CA MET A 4 8.02 11.19 -10.64
C MET A 4 8.39 9.80 -10.13
N LEU A 5 9.05 8.97 -10.95
CA LEU A 5 9.59 7.69 -10.49
C LEU A 5 10.70 7.91 -9.45
N ALA A 6 11.61 8.86 -9.68
CA ALA A 6 12.63 9.25 -8.72
C ALA A 6 12.02 9.79 -7.43
N LEU A 7 10.94 10.58 -7.52
CA LEU A 7 10.17 11.03 -6.36
C LEU A 7 9.67 9.83 -5.54
N LEU A 8 8.99 8.87 -6.18
CA LEU A 8 8.52 7.65 -5.52
C LEU A 8 9.66 6.88 -4.85
N LEU A 9 10.79 6.71 -5.55
CA LEU A 9 11.96 5.99 -5.02
C LEU A 9 12.64 6.73 -3.87
N VAL A 10 12.71 8.06 -3.90
CA VAL A 10 13.28 8.87 -2.80
C VAL A 10 12.43 8.73 -1.55
N PHE A 11 11.10 8.83 -1.68
CA PHE A 11 10.20 8.63 -0.54
C PHE A 11 10.25 7.19 -0.03
N GLN A 12 10.33 6.21 -0.92
CA GLN A 12 10.49 4.81 -0.53
C GLN A 12 11.82 4.56 0.20
N LEU A 13 12.94 5.10 -0.31
CA LEU A 13 14.24 4.99 0.34
C LEU A 13 14.26 5.69 1.70
N ALA A 14 13.63 6.86 1.82
CA ALA A 14 13.49 7.56 3.09
C ALA A 14 12.65 6.75 4.10
N GLY A 15 11.53 6.16 3.66
CA GLY A 15 10.71 5.27 4.47
C GLY A 15 11.47 4.01 4.92
N GLU A 16 12.24 3.42 4.01
CA GLU A 16 13.10 2.25 4.30
C GLU A 16 14.20 2.60 5.31
N ALA A 17 14.91 3.72 5.11
CA ALA A 17 15.92 4.20 6.04
C ALA A 17 15.33 4.49 7.43
N LEU A 18 14.12 5.05 7.49
CA LEU A 18 13.42 5.32 8.74
C LEU A 18 12.97 4.03 9.44
N CYS A 19 12.39 3.08 8.69
CA CYS A 19 12.02 1.77 9.22
C CYS A 19 13.24 1.03 9.78
N HIS A 20 14.36 1.06 9.05
CA HIS A 20 15.61 0.45 9.52
C HIS A 20 16.19 1.16 10.75
N ALA A 21 16.20 2.49 10.78
CA ALA A 21 16.75 3.26 11.90
C ALA A 21 15.92 3.12 13.19
N LEU A 22 14.59 3.01 13.05
CA LEU A 22 13.66 2.91 14.18
C LEU A 22 13.19 1.48 14.48
N ALA A 23 13.69 0.48 13.74
CA ALA A 23 13.28 -0.92 13.82
C ALA A 23 11.76 -1.12 13.76
N LEU A 24 11.09 -0.40 12.85
CA LEU A 24 9.63 -0.46 12.73
C LEU A 24 9.19 -1.80 12.10
N PRO A 25 8.14 -2.46 12.63
CA PRO A 25 7.63 -3.72 12.11
C PRO A 25 6.72 -3.52 10.88
N VAL A 26 7.09 -2.62 9.97
CA VAL A 26 6.35 -2.33 8.73
C VAL A 26 7.31 -2.16 7.56
N PRO A 27 6.91 -2.53 6.32
CA PRO A 27 7.75 -2.30 5.15
C PRO A 27 8.00 -0.80 4.92
N GLY A 28 9.24 -0.42 4.64
CA GLY A 28 9.61 0.96 4.25
C GLY A 28 8.75 1.58 3.13
N PRO A 29 8.30 0.84 2.09
CA PRO A 29 7.38 1.35 1.08
C PRO A 29 6.11 1.99 1.65
N VAL A 30 5.55 1.41 2.72
CA VAL A 30 4.31 1.90 3.36
C VAL A 30 4.57 3.24 4.04
N VAL A 31 5.69 3.35 4.75
CA VAL A 31 6.09 4.60 5.43
C VAL A 31 6.42 5.69 4.41
N GLY A 32 7.11 5.35 3.32
CA GLY A 32 7.39 6.27 2.22
C GLY A 32 6.12 6.81 1.56
N MET A 33 5.12 5.94 1.36
CA MET A 33 3.81 6.34 0.84
C MET A 33 3.10 7.33 1.77
N VAL A 34 3.05 7.03 3.07
CA VAL A 34 2.44 7.95 4.06
C VAL A 34 3.17 9.29 4.07
N ALA A 35 4.49 9.29 4.06
CA ALA A 35 5.29 10.52 3.99
C ALA A 35 5.00 11.33 2.71
N LEU A 36 4.89 10.67 1.55
CA LEU A 36 4.55 11.33 0.30
C LEU A 36 3.16 11.97 0.38
N VAL A 37 2.15 11.25 0.90
CA VAL A 37 0.80 11.78 1.10
C VAL A 37 0.82 13.00 2.02
N LEU A 38 1.53 12.94 3.14
CA LEU A 38 1.66 14.08 4.06
C LEU A 38 2.28 15.30 3.38
N VAL A 39 3.31 15.10 2.54
CA VAL A 39 3.92 16.19 1.77
C VAL A 39 2.95 16.76 0.73
N LEU A 40 2.18 15.93 0.05
CA LEU A 40 1.15 16.41 -0.90
C LEU A 40 0.04 17.21 -0.20
N ILE A 41 -0.40 16.77 0.98
CA ILE A 41 -1.36 17.50 1.83
C ILE A 41 -0.77 18.84 2.26
N ALA A 42 0.46 18.85 2.79
CA ALA A 42 1.13 20.07 3.25
C ALA A 42 1.33 21.11 2.13
N ARG A 43 1.45 20.65 0.87
CA ARG A 43 1.53 21.51 -0.31
C ARG A 43 0.16 22.03 -0.79
N GLY A 44 -0.94 21.71 -0.10
CA GLY A 44 -2.29 22.15 -0.45
C GLY A 44 -2.89 21.43 -1.67
N ILE A 45 -2.24 20.38 -2.19
CA ILE A 45 -2.65 19.67 -3.41
C ILE A 45 -3.95 18.86 -3.15
N TRP A 46 -4.28 18.62 -1.87
CA TRP A 46 -5.44 17.82 -1.44
C TRP A 46 -6.58 18.64 -0.81
N VAL A 47 -6.51 19.98 -0.85
CA VAL A 47 -7.46 20.88 -0.18
C VAL A 47 -8.13 21.79 -1.20
N GLY A 48 -9.21 21.31 -1.83
CA GLY A 48 -10.05 22.11 -2.73
C GLY A 48 -10.84 21.26 -3.74
N PRO A 49 -11.86 21.84 -4.40
CA PRO A 49 -12.61 21.16 -5.46
C PRO A 49 -11.75 20.81 -6.70
N ASP A 50 -10.58 21.45 -6.86
CA ASP A 50 -9.59 21.19 -7.91
C ASP A 50 -8.37 20.38 -7.41
N ALA A 51 -8.51 19.70 -6.26
CA ALA A 51 -7.47 18.85 -5.69
C ALA A 51 -7.16 17.66 -6.62
N ALA A 52 -6.15 17.82 -7.48
CA ALA A 52 -5.70 16.80 -8.40
C ALA A 52 -4.26 16.38 -8.10
N VAL A 53 -4.03 15.08 -8.06
CA VAL A 53 -2.68 14.51 -8.08
C VAL A 53 -1.99 15.00 -9.36
N PRO A 54 -0.69 15.36 -9.33
CA PRO A 54 0.03 15.72 -10.54
C PRO A 54 -0.16 14.63 -11.62
N PRO A 55 -0.57 14.98 -12.85
CA PRO A 55 -0.94 13.99 -13.87
C PRO A 55 0.21 13.06 -14.26
N ASP A 56 1.45 13.54 -14.14
CA ASP A 56 2.64 12.71 -14.33
C ASP A 56 2.86 11.70 -13.21
N LEU A 57 2.48 12.03 -11.97
CA LEU A 57 2.56 11.11 -10.83
C LEU A 57 1.50 10.03 -10.96
N GLU A 58 0.25 10.40 -11.31
CA GLU A 58 -0.83 9.46 -11.61
C GLU A 58 -0.48 8.51 -12.75
N ARG A 59 0.13 9.02 -13.82
CA ARG A 59 0.56 8.17 -14.94
C ARG A 59 1.65 7.18 -14.54
N VAL A 60 2.62 7.58 -13.72
CA VAL A 60 3.68 6.66 -13.26
C VAL A 60 3.11 5.62 -12.30
N THR A 61 2.27 6.02 -11.33
CA THR A 61 1.67 5.08 -10.39
C THR A 61 0.71 4.10 -11.07
N SER A 62 -0.10 4.56 -12.03
CA SER A 62 -0.96 3.67 -12.83
C SER A 62 -0.18 2.69 -13.71
N THR A 63 0.94 3.12 -14.30
CA THR A 63 1.83 2.24 -15.06
C THR A 63 2.44 1.17 -14.14
N LEU A 64 2.95 1.55 -12.97
CA LEU A 64 3.44 0.60 -11.96
C LEU A 64 2.33 -0.33 -11.47
N LEU A 65 1.11 0.19 -11.32
CA LEU A 65 -0.06 -0.57 -10.91
C LEU A 65 -0.40 -1.67 -11.91
N GLY A 66 -0.39 -1.34 -13.20
CA GLY A 66 -0.57 -2.30 -14.30
C GLY A 66 0.52 -3.38 -14.38
N HIS A 67 1.68 -3.14 -13.77
CA HIS A 67 2.79 -4.08 -13.70
C HIS A 67 3.06 -4.60 -12.27
N LEU A 68 2.11 -4.47 -11.33
CA LEU A 68 2.30 -4.92 -9.94
C LEU A 68 2.70 -6.39 -9.83
N SER A 69 2.25 -7.25 -10.75
CA SER A 69 2.64 -8.66 -10.76
C SER A 69 4.15 -8.84 -10.76
N LEU A 70 4.91 -7.98 -11.47
CA LEU A 70 6.38 -7.99 -11.45
C LEU A 70 6.94 -7.57 -10.09
N LEU A 71 6.31 -6.59 -9.45
CA LEU A 71 6.71 -6.07 -8.13
C LEU A 71 6.39 -7.05 -6.99
N PHE A 72 5.46 -7.99 -7.20
CA PHE A 72 5.16 -9.08 -6.26
C PHE A 72 6.01 -10.34 -6.47
N VAL A 73 6.76 -10.46 -7.57
CA VAL A 73 7.65 -11.61 -7.78
C VAL A 73 8.65 -11.80 -6.63
N PRO A 74 9.38 -10.76 -6.15
CA PRO A 74 10.33 -10.95 -5.05
C PRO A 74 9.67 -11.44 -3.76
N ALA A 75 8.49 -10.90 -3.44
CA ALA A 75 7.71 -11.35 -2.28
C ALA A 75 7.25 -12.81 -2.44
N GLY A 76 6.79 -13.19 -3.64
CA GLY A 76 6.38 -14.55 -3.97
C GLY A 76 7.53 -15.56 -3.86
N VAL A 77 8.71 -15.22 -4.37
CA VAL A 77 9.92 -16.06 -4.24
C VAL A 77 10.35 -16.20 -2.78
N GLY A 78 10.15 -15.16 -1.96
CA GLY A 78 10.35 -15.28 -0.51
C GLY A 78 9.48 -16.38 0.12
N VAL A 79 8.21 -16.47 -0.28
CA VAL A 79 7.29 -17.50 0.22
C VAL A 79 7.67 -18.90 -0.26
N THR A 80 8.28 -19.04 -1.46
CA THR A 80 8.62 -20.38 -1.98
C THR A 80 9.63 -21.12 -1.11
N THR A 81 10.42 -20.40 -0.30
CA THR A 81 11.35 -21.00 0.68
C THR A 81 10.65 -21.75 1.81
N HIS A 82 9.37 -21.47 2.08
CA HIS A 82 8.58 -22.05 3.17
C HIS A 82 7.35 -22.85 2.66
N LEU A 83 7.38 -23.35 1.41
CA LEU A 83 6.23 -24.05 0.80
C LEU A 83 5.76 -25.25 1.60
N ALA A 84 6.66 -26.01 2.22
CA ALA A 84 6.30 -27.17 3.03
C ALA A 84 5.44 -26.76 4.25
N LEU A 85 5.81 -25.68 4.93
CA LEU A 85 5.04 -25.12 6.04
C LEU A 85 3.69 -24.56 5.57
N LEU A 86 3.69 -23.89 4.41
CA LEU A 86 2.46 -23.36 3.82
C LEU A 86 1.49 -24.47 3.43
N ALA A 87 2.01 -25.62 2.98
CA ALA A 87 1.21 -26.79 2.64
C ALA A 87 0.63 -27.47 3.88
N SER A 88 1.41 -27.61 4.97
CA SER A 88 0.90 -28.22 6.21
C SER A 88 -0.16 -27.36 6.89
N GLU A 89 -0.03 -26.03 6.80
CA GLU A 89 -0.96 -25.06 7.41
C GLU A 89 -1.95 -24.46 6.39
N ALA A 90 -2.13 -25.10 5.22
CA ALA A 90 -2.94 -24.55 4.13
C ALA A 90 -4.39 -24.26 4.56
N VAL A 91 -4.98 -25.14 5.37
CA VAL A 91 -6.36 -24.97 5.87
C VAL A 91 -6.49 -23.77 6.81
N PRO A 92 -5.76 -23.68 7.94
CA PRO A 92 -5.86 -22.53 8.84
C PRO A 92 -5.47 -21.22 8.16
N ILE A 93 -4.46 -21.21 7.29
CA ILE A 93 -4.07 -20.01 6.52
C ILE A 93 -5.21 -19.57 5.60
N THR A 94 -5.81 -20.49 4.85
CA THR A 94 -6.91 -20.15 3.93
C THR A 94 -8.12 -19.62 4.69
N VAL A 95 -8.49 -20.27 5.80
CA VAL A 95 -9.62 -19.82 6.64
C VAL A 95 -9.34 -18.44 7.24
N ALA A 96 -8.15 -18.22 7.77
CA ALA A 96 -7.76 -16.93 8.33
C ALA A 96 -7.74 -15.84 7.25
N LEU A 97 -7.20 -16.12 6.06
CA LEU A 97 -7.09 -15.17 4.95
C LEU A 97 -8.47 -14.78 4.40
N VAL A 98 -9.30 -15.77 4.05
CA VAL A 98 -10.63 -15.53 3.48
C VAL A 98 -11.55 -14.93 4.53
N GLY A 99 -11.55 -15.48 5.75
CA GLY A 99 -12.36 -15.00 6.85
C GLY A 99 -12.02 -13.56 7.25
N SER A 100 -10.74 -13.22 7.40
CA SER A 100 -10.32 -11.85 7.72
C SER A 100 -10.62 -10.87 6.59
N THR A 101 -10.48 -11.27 5.33
CA THR A 101 -10.78 -10.42 4.17
C THR A 101 -12.28 -10.11 4.10
N VAL A 102 -13.14 -11.13 4.22
CA VAL A 102 -14.60 -10.95 4.25
C VAL A 102 -15.00 -10.09 5.45
N ALA A 103 -14.42 -10.33 6.62
CA ALA A 103 -14.68 -9.53 7.81
C ALA A 103 -14.27 -8.05 7.62
N ALA A 104 -13.09 -7.79 7.07
CA ALA A 104 -12.60 -6.44 6.79
C ALA A 104 -13.53 -5.70 5.82
N ILE A 105 -13.94 -6.33 4.73
CA ILE A 105 -14.88 -5.76 3.75
C ILE A 105 -16.24 -5.49 4.40
N ALA A 106 -16.78 -6.45 5.16
CA ALA A 106 -18.06 -6.30 5.83
C ALA A 106 -18.04 -5.15 6.85
N VAL A 107 -17.00 -5.07 7.68
CA VAL A 107 -16.84 -4.00 8.68
C VAL A 107 -16.68 -2.64 8.00
N ALA A 108 -15.82 -2.53 6.98
CA ALA A 108 -15.63 -1.29 6.23
C ALA A 108 -16.94 -0.84 5.55
N GLY A 109 -17.65 -1.76 4.90
CA GLY A 109 -18.92 -1.48 4.24
C GLY A 109 -20.02 -1.06 5.22
N VAL A 110 -20.16 -1.74 6.36
CA VAL A 110 -21.11 -1.34 7.41
C VAL A 110 -20.73 0.02 7.99
N LEU A 111 -19.45 0.29 8.24
CA LEU A 111 -19.00 1.57 8.76
C LEU A 111 -19.30 2.72 7.80
N MET A 112 -18.98 2.56 6.51
CA MET A 112 -19.34 3.54 5.47
C MET A 112 -20.85 3.77 5.42
N ALA A 113 -21.64 2.70 5.37
CA ALA A 113 -23.10 2.80 5.36
C ALA A 113 -23.67 3.49 6.62
N ARG A 114 -23.00 3.37 7.78
CA ARG A 114 -23.39 4.07 9.01
C ARG A 114 -22.99 5.54 9.02
N LEU A 115 -21.84 5.89 8.43
CA LEU A 115 -21.38 7.27 8.32
C LEU A 115 -22.21 8.06 7.30
N GLU A 116 -22.55 7.48 6.15
CA GLU A 116 -23.40 8.09 5.13
C GLU A 116 -24.87 8.26 5.58
N ARG A 117 -25.33 7.44 6.53
CA ARG A 117 -26.67 7.55 7.13
C ARG A 117 -26.77 8.59 8.25
N ARG A 118 -25.68 9.27 8.60
CA ARG A 118 -25.72 10.41 9.52
C ARG A 118 -26.02 11.67 8.70
N PRO A 119 -27.19 12.32 8.90
CA PRO A 119 -27.51 13.58 8.22
C PRO A 119 -26.59 14.72 8.65
#